data_AF-A0A1F3CZZ0-F1
#
_entry.id   AF-A0A1F3CZZ0-F1
#
_cell.length_a   1.000
_cell.length_b   1.000
_cell.length_c   1.000
_cell.angle_alpha   90.00
_cell.angle_beta   90.00
_cell.angle_gamma   90.00
#
_symmetry.space_group_name_H-M   'P 1'
#
loop_
_entity.id
_entity.type
_entity.pdbx_description
1 polymer ?
#
loop_
_entity_poly.entity_id
_entity_poly.type
_entity_poly.pdbx_seq_one_letter_code
_entity_poly.pdbx_strand_id
1 'polypeptide(L)'
;MTKILKQIILIIITICLFIPLIQKEFTFFKEKPLKGVFTLAEKPDSMLENWFSGEYQLKYEKYFNDSLGFRPFFVRINNQISFSLFNTITTDNAILGIDKVVLDEKYIFANFGLDFLGNKYLESQADKLKFVQYKLKTDYNIDLLVIFAPSKVSFFADKIPEKYSKIKNDSTNYSGFVNEFTKKKINFIDFNKWFEKIKDTSEFELFPKYGIHWSYYGAILATDSLIKYMSNNKSYSMPKLTIRQIILTDSMAFVDNDVTTSMNLLFNPKYSKMPYTKFDIEKSSNKNIKLLVIGDSYYNVILNTGIMQQICLATDYLYYNKTYKINNKENKIDYNNYFNLIKKYNYIILLNTELNYWNLGHGFIELMYRELTPEMNTLREDELFTFYYKSEKIDSIKAREKAKNIINNTLKDYFLYKDSRIELLKKRLLYSFINKQNLINKAKERRVSLDEMAYLDGRYLFYDNLFLNKTREEEIRKNIELNILIENIKNDKQKLDKLKLISDKTKIPFNDVLLRYAKNSMNGNDNENELQKNNSKKIEIKQENVSGKYNENEIQVVIARIKNNKVWFDNIVQQAKEQNISTADMLRKNAIFTIKNRKK
;
A
#
# COMPACT_ATOMS: atom_id res chain seq x y z
N MET A 1 -52.74 33.95 5.83
CA MET A 1 -53.17 32.56 5.54
C MET A 1 -54.29 32.17 6.49
N THR A 2 -55.42 31.69 5.97
CA THR A 2 -56.56 31.20 6.77
C THR A 2 -56.17 29.95 7.58
N LYS A 3 -56.80 29.72 8.74
CA LYS A 3 -56.54 28.54 9.61
C LYS A 3 -56.67 27.22 8.84
N ILE A 4 -57.64 27.15 7.93
CA ILE A 4 -57.92 26.01 7.05
C ILE A 4 -56.72 25.74 6.13
N LEU A 5 -56.14 26.77 5.50
CA LEU A 5 -54.98 26.62 4.62
C LEU A 5 -53.77 26.03 5.36
N LYS A 6 -53.52 26.46 6.61
CA LYS A 6 -52.44 25.90 7.44
C LYS A 6 -52.65 24.41 7.74
N GLN A 7 -53.89 24.01 8.05
CA GLN A 7 -54.23 22.60 8.33
C GLN A 7 -54.06 21.73 7.08
N ILE A 8 -54.51 22.21 5.92
CA ILE A 8 -54.34 21.52 4.65
C ILE A 8 -52.85 21.31 4.34
N ILE A 9 -52.02 22.37 4.47
CA ILE A 9 -50.58 22.27 4.26
C ILE A 9 -49.95 21.25 5.22
N LEU A 10 -50.32 21.26 6.50
CA LEU A 10 -49.80 20.31 7.48
C LEU A 10 -50.18 18.85 7.14
N ILE A 11 -51.41 18.61 6.70
CA ILE A 11 -51.87 17.28 6.27
C ILE A 11 -51.06 16.82 5.06
N ILE A 12 -50.88 17.68 4.06
CA ILE A 12 -50.09 17.37 2.86
C ILE A 12 -48.65 17.03 3.24
N ILE A 13 -48.00 17.86 4.06
CA ILE A 13 -46.61 17.61 4.51
C ILE A 13 -46.53 16.28 5.25
N THR A 14 -47.46 16.02 6.18
CA THR A 14 -47.50 14.77 6.93
C THR A 14 -47.63 13.57 5.99
N ILE A 15 -48.58 13.59 5.05
CA ILE A 15 -48.75 12.53 4.05
C ILE A 15 -47.47 12.35 3.24
N CYS A 16 -46.85 13.45 2.78
CA CYS A 16 -45.61 13.41 2.02
C CYS A 16 -44.46 12.74 2.78
N LEU A 17 -44.37 12.91 4.11
CA LEU A 17 -43.35 12.24 4.93
C LEU A 17 -43.54 10.73 5.02
N PHE A 18 -44.77 10.23 4.88
CA PHE A 18 -45.06 8.79 4.87
C PHE A 18 -44.90 8.14 3.49
N ILE A 19 -44.77 8.93 2.41
CA ILE A 19 -44.64 8.39 1.03
C ILE A 19 -43.46 7.39 0.89
N PRO A 20 -42.24 7.66 1.37
CA PRO A 20 -41.12 6.70 1.30
C PRO A 20 -41.40 5.39 2.02
N LEU A 21 -42.13 5.44 3.14
CA LEU A 21 -42.51 4.26 3.93
C LEU A 21 -43.56 3.42 3.19
N ILE A 22 -44.59 4.09 2.67
CA ILE A 22 -45.65 3.47 1.87
C ILE A 22 -45.05 2.81 0.62
N GLN A 23 -44.16 3.52 -0.09
CA GLN A 23 -43.48 2.98 -1.26
C GLN A 23 -42.57 1.79 -0.93
N LYS A 24 -41.93 1.77 0.23
CA LYS A 24 -41.12 0.62 0.68
C LYS A 24 -41.98 -0.63 0.88
N GLU A 25 -43.11 -0.50 1.58
CA GLU A 25 -43.96 -1.65 1.94
C GLU A 25 -44.77 -2.18 0.75
N PHE A 26 -45.27 -1.29 -0.11
CA PHE A 26 -46.20 -1.66 -1.19
C PHE A 26 -45.60 -1.58 -2.60
N THR A 27 -44.42 -0.96 -2.78
CA THR A 27 -43.71 -0.83 -4.07
C THR A 27 -44.59 -0.44 -5.27
N PHE A 28 -45.41 0.60 -5.10
CA PHE A 28 -46.30 1.12 -6.15
C PHE A 28 -45.54 1.53 -7.43
N PHE A 29 -44.32 2.05 -7.28
CA PHE A 29 -43.49 2.48 -8.40
C PHE A 29 -42.25 1.60 -8.56
N LYS A 30 -41.92 1.23 -9.80
CA LYS A 30 -40.67 0.54 -10.09
C LYS A 30 -39.52 1.53 -10.17
N GLU A 31 -38.59 1.45 -9.23
CA GLU A 31 -37.45 2.37 -9.16
C GLU A 31 -36.25 1.84 -9.94
N LYS A 32 -35.58 2.73 -10.68
CA LYS A 32 -34.31 2.39 -11.32
C LYS A 32 -33.21 2.37 -10.26
N PRO A 33 -32.47 1.27 -10.10
CA PRO A 33 -31.43 1.17 -9.08
C PRO A 33 -30.34 2.22 -9.29
N LEU A 34 -29.66 2.59 -8.21
CA LEU A 34 -28.43 3.36 -8.30
C LEU A 34 -27.34 2.50 -8.94
N LYS A 35 -26.43 3.14 -9.67
CA LYS A 35 -25.29 2.49 -10.32
C LYS A 35 -24.00 2.83 -9.56
N GLY A 36 -23.07 1.89 -9.50
CA GLY A 36 -21.81 2.03 -8.77
C GLY A 36 -21.47 0.75 -7.99
N VAL A 37 -20.38 0.79 -7.25
CA VAL A 37 -19.94 -0.33 -6.40
C VAL A 37 -20.26 0.01 -4.95
N PHE A 38 -21.34 -0.55 -4.42
CA PHE A 38 -21.73 -0.44 -3.01
C PHE A 38 -22.40 -1.74 -2.56
N THR A 39 -22.22 -2.10 -1.29
CA THR A 39 -22.89 -3.23 -0.67
C THR A 39 -24.10 -2.71 0.10
N LEU A 40 -25.29 -3.11 -0.34
CA LEU A 40 -26.52 -2.83 0.40
C LEU A 40 -26.50 -3.64 1.69
N ALA A 41 -26.92 -3.04 2.79
CA ALA A 41 -27.10 -3.78 4.03
C ALA A 41 -28.21 -4.83 3.87
N GLU A 42 -27.97 -6.02 4.43
CA GLU A 42 -28.96 -7.09 4.52
C GLU A 42 -29.83 -6.91 5.77
N LYS A 43 -31.06 -7.39 5.71
CA LYS A 43 -31.96 -7.37 6.87
C LYS A 43 -31.37 -8.31 7.94
N PRO A 44 -31.18 -7.86 9.20
CA PRO A 44 -30.63 -8.71 10.24
C PRO A 44 -31.61 -9.85 10.62
N ASP A 45 -31.07 -11.07 10.76
CA ASP A 45 -31.86 -12.31 10.96
C ASP A 45 -32.46 -12.44 12.36
N SER A 46 -31.74 -12.01 13.40
CA SER A 46 -32.11 -12.28 14.80
C SER A 46 -32.14 -11.01 15.64
N MET A 47 -33.36 -10.61 16.03
CA MET A 47 -33.60 -9.49 16.95
C MET A 47 -33.29 -9.87 18.40
N LEU A 48 -33.69 -11.07 18.82
CA LEU A 48 -33.67 -11.47 20.24
C LEU A 48 -32.25 -11.66 20.78
N GLU A 49 -31.35 -12.22 19.98
CA GLU A 49 -29.95 -12.46 20.40
C GLU A 49 -29.14 -11.17 20.48
N ASN A 50 -29.50 -10.16 19.67
CA ASN A 50 -28.71 -8.95 19.45
C ASN A 50 -29.38 -7.68 19.99
N TRP A 51 -30.50 -7.82 20.71
CA TRP A 51 -31.28 -6.69 21.22
C TRP A 51 -30.52 -5.88 22.26
N PHE A 52 -29.93 -6.56 23.25
CA PHE A 52 -29.22 -5.91 24.36
C PHE A 52 -27.80 -5.47 24.01
N SER A 53 -27.21 -6.01 22.93
CA SER A 53 -25.89 -5.57 22.43
C SER A 53 -25.97 -4.31 21.57
N GLY A 54 -27.16 -3.90 21.12
CA GLY A 54 -27.35 -2.79 20.19
C GLY A 54 -27.06 -3.14 18.72
N GLU A 55 -26.59 -4.36 18.45
CA GLU A 55 -26.13 -4.77 17.12
C GLU A 55 -27.29 -4.92 16.13
N TYR A 56 -28.46 -5.37 16.59
CA TYR A 56 -29.65 -5.46 15.75
C TYR A 56 -30.08 -4.07 15.25
N GLN A 57 -30.13 -3.09 16.14
CA GLN A 57 -30.58 -1.74 15.86
C GLN A 57 -29.65 -1.07 14.85
N LEU A 58 -28.33 -1.20 15.03
CA LEU A 58 -27.33 -0.65 14.09
C LEU A 58 -27.43 -1.30 12.70
N LYS A 59 -27.57 -2.64 12.63
CA LYS A 59 -27.72 -3.34 11.33
C LYS A 59 -29.06 -3.02 10.67
N TYR A 60 -30.14 -2.98 11.45
CA TYR A 60 -31.48 -2.67 10.95
C TYR A 60 -31.56 -1.22 10.47
N GLU A 61 -30.98 -0.26 11.18
CA GLU A 61 -30.92 1.14 10.74
C GLU A 61 -30.23 1.26 9.38
N LYS A 62 -29.10 0.57 9.20
CA LYS A 62 -28.39 0.55 7.91
C LYS A 62 -29.25 -0.08 6.80
N TYR A 63 -29.84 -1.26 7.05
CA TYR A 63 -30.76 -1.92 6.13
C TYR A 63 -31.95 -1.03 5.79
N PHE A 64 -32.54 -0.40 6.79
CA PHE A 64 -33.69 0.48 6.64
C PHE A 64 -33.34 1.67 5.76
N ASN A 65 -32.21 2.34 6.03
CA ASN A 65 -31.72 3.46 5.23
C ASN A 65 -31.40 3.06 3.79
N ASP A 66 -30.96 1.82 3.55
CA ASP A 66 -30.68 1.30 2.21
C ASP A 66 -31.94 0.81 1.46
N SER A 67 -33.02 0.51 2.19
CA SER A 67 -34.28 -0.03 1.65
C SER A 67 -35.45 0.97 1.65
N LEU A 68 -35.22 2.23 2.03
CA LEU A 68 -36.25 3.28 1.97
C LEU A 68 -36.78 3.46 0.53
N GLY A 69 -38.10 3.54 0.38
CA GLY A 69 -38.75 3.82 -0.90
C GLY A 69 -38.35 5.19 -1.43
N PHE A 70 -38.22 5.32 -2.75
CA PHE A 70 -37.72 6.52 -3.44
C PHE A 70 -36.28 6.93 -3.10
N ARG A 71 -35.50 6.14 -2.35
CA ARG A 71 -34.09 6.45 -2.05
C ARG A 71 -33.28 6.69 -3.32
N PRO A 72 -33.27 5.82 -4.35
CA PRO A 72 -32.62 6.10 -5.62
C PRO A 72 -33.03 7.44 -6.25
N PHE A 73 -34.31 7.82 -6.18
CA PHE A 73 -34.80 9.07 -6.73
C PHE A 73 -34.27 10.29 -5.97
N PHE A 74 -34.33 10.29 -4.64
CA PHE A 74 -33.81 11.40 -3.82
C PHE A 74 -32.29 11.53 -3.92
N VAL A 75 -31.56 10.42 -4.01
CA VAL A 75 -30.12 10.44 -4.27
C VAL A 75 -29.83 11.10 -5.63
N ARG A 76 -30.58 10.78 -6.68
CA ARG A 76 -30.42 11.41 -8.00
C ARG A 76 -30.71 12.91 -7.97
N ILE A 77 -31.74 13.34 -7.23
CA ILE A 77 -32.02 14.78 -7.01
C ILE A 77 -30.84 15.46 -6.33
N ASN A 78 -30.36 14.90 -5.21
CA ASN A 78 -29.25 15.47 -4.45
C ASN A 78 -27.98 15.59 -5.32
N ASN A 79 -27.69 14.55 -6.09
CA ASN A 79 -26.55 14.53 -7.02
C ASN A 79 -26.73 15.56 -8.15
N GLN A 80 -27.94 15.70 -8.69
CA GLN A 80 -28.25 16.71 -9.72
C GLN A 80 -28.05 18.14 -9.19
N ILE A 81 -28.53 18.43 -7.97
CA ILE A 81 -28.35 19.74 -7.32
C ILE A 81 -26.86 20.01 -7.10
N SER A 82 -26.13 19.03 -6.53
CA SER A 82 -24.68 19.09 -6.31
C SER A 82 -23.92 19.40 -7.60
N PHE A 83 -24.26 18.71 -8.68
CA PHE A 83 -23.61 18.90 -9.98
C PHE A 83 -23.97 20.24 -10.64
N SER A 84 -25.25 20.64 -10.61
CA SER A 84 -25.74 21.78 -11.39
C SER A 84 -25.46 23.12 -10.73
N LEU A 85 -25.61 23.19 -9.40
CA LEU A 85 -25.47 24.44 -8.64
C LEU A 85 -24.07 24.60 -8.03
N PHE A 86 -23.43 23.50 -7.66
CA PHE A 86 -22.18 23.54 -6.89
C PHE A 86 -20.97 22.98 -7.65
N ASN A 87 -21.15 22.47 -8.88
CA ASN A 87 -20.11 21.82 -9.66
C ASN A 87 -19.41 20.68 -8.88
N THR A 88 -20.18 19.93 -8.09
CA THR A 88 -19.68 18.86 -7.21
C THR A 88 -20.17 17.50 -7.68
N ILE A 89 -19.27 16.51 -7.66
CA ILE A 89 -19.58 15.09 -7.87
C ILE A 89 -19.62 14.40 -6.51
N THR A 90 -20.61 13.55 -6.29
CA THR A 90 -20.80 12.81 -5.03
C THR A 90 -20.27 11.38 -5.08
N THR A 91 -19.78 10.93 -6.24
CA THR A 91 -19.09 9.64 -6.39
C THR A 91 -17.68 9.72 -5.80
N ASP A 92 -17.30 8.72 -5.00
CA ASP A 92 -16.00 8.66 -4.33
C ASP A 92 -14.81 8.84 -5.28
N ASN A 93 -13.85 9.69 -4.86
CA ASN A 93 -12.61 10.07 -5.55
C ASN A 93 -12.77 10.82 -6.89
N ALA A 94 -13.97 10.89 -7.47
CA ALA A 94 -14.21 11.65 -8.69
C ALA A 94 -14.42 13.14 -8.34
N ILE A 95 -13.63 14.00 -8.95
CA ILE A 95 -13.75 15.45 -8.81
C ILE A 95 -14.10 16.10 -10.14
N LEU A 96 -14.79 17.24 -10.07
CA LEU A 96 -15.02 18.06 -11.24
C LEU A 96 -13.91 19.12 -11.35
N GLY A 97 -13.05 18.95 -12.36
CA GLY A 97 -12.03 19.90 -12.74
C GLY A 97 -12.59 21.14 -13.46
N ILE A 98 -11.69 22.03 -13.86
CA ILE A 98 -12.00 23.19 -14.68
C ILE A 98 -12.63 22.71 -16.00
N ASP A 99 -13.56 23.50 -16.54
CA ASP A 99 -14.37 23.18 -17.73
C ASP A 99 -15.22 21.90 -17.60
N LYS A 100 -15.50 21.46 -16.37
CA LYS A 100 -16.28 20.26 -16.06
C LYS A 100 -15.64 18.96 -16.55
N VAL A 101 -14.32 18.88 -16.58
CA VAL A 101 -13.59 17.63 -16.86
C VAL A 101 -13.55 16.79 -15.58
N VAL A 102 -14.00 15.55 -15.63
CA VAL A 102 -13.90 14.63 -14.50
C VAL A 102 -12.46 14.16 -14.34
N LEU A 103 -11.92 14.29 -13.14
CA LEU A 103 -10.61 13.78 -12.75
C LEU A 103 -10.75 12.89 -11.51
N ASP A 104 -9.81 11.97 -11.32
CA ASP A 104 -9.73 11.16 -10.11
C ASP A 104 -8.70 11.79 -9.16
N GLU A 105 -9.11 12.07 -7.93
CA GLU A 105 -8.31 12.73 -6.90
C GLU A 105 -7.03 11.96 -6.56
N LYS A 106 -7.08 10.62 -6.57
CA LYS A 106 -5.89 9.82 -6.27
C LYS A 106 -4.85 9.92 -7.39
N TYR A 107 -5.30 10.06 -8.64
CA TYR A 107 -4.39 10.33 -9.76
C TYR A 107 -3.78 11.73 -9.66
N ILE A 108 -4.53 12.73 -9.16
CA ILE A 108 -4.00 14.07 -8.88
C ILE A 108 -2.86 14.01 -7.86
N PHE A 109 -3.04 13.24 -6.79
CA PHE A 109 -1.99 13.06 -5.79
C PHE A 109 -0.76 12.35 -6.35
N ALA A 110 -0.94 11.33 -7.18
CA ALA A 110 0.17 10.64 -7.84
C ALA A 110 0.94 11.58 -8.80
N ASN A 111 0.22 12.36 -9.60
CA ASN A 111 0.78 13.35 -10.53
C ASN A 111 1.54 14.48 -9.82
N PHE A 112 1.16 14.82 -8.59
CA PHE A 112 1.90 15.75 -7.75
C PHE A 112 2.94 15.09 -6.83
N GLY A 113 3.13 13.78 -6.94
CA GLY A 113 4.16 13.04 -6.22
C GLY A 113 3.89 12.84 -4.74
N LEU A 114 2.64 12.97 -4.28
CA LEU A 114 2.29 12.82 -2.86
C LEU A 114 2.38 11.39 -2.38
N ASP A 115 2.46 10.42 -3.29
CA ASP A 115 2.70 9.01 -3.01
C ASP A 115 4.11 8.55 -3.44
N PHE A 116 5.04 9.49 -3.65
CA PHE A 116 6.40 9.20 -4.06
C PHE A 116 7.11 8.27 -3.08
N LEU A 117 7.67 7.18 -3.59
CA LEU A 117 8.27 6.09 -2.80
C LEU A 117 9.76 6.30 -2.50
N GLY A 118 10.39 7.29 -3.13
CA GLY A 118 11.83 7.53 -3.02
C GLY A 118 12.67 6.79 -4.07
N ASN A 119 13.73 7.46 -4.54
CA ASN A 119 14.56 6.99 -5.65
C ASN A 119 15.17 5.60 -5.42
N LYS A 120 15.59 5.26 -4.19
CA LYS A 120 16.17 3.94 -3.87
C LYS A 120 15.18 2.79 -4.11
N TYR A 121 13.92 3.00 -3.77
CA TYR A 121 12.88 1.99 -4.00
C TYR A 121 12.65 1.81 -5.51
N LEU A 122 12.50 2.92 -6.24
CA LEU A 122 12.26 2.90 -7.69
C LEU A 122 13.44 2.23 -8.43
N GLU A 123 14.68 2.56 -8.06
CA GLU A 123 15.89 1.92 -8.59
C GLU A 123 15.89 0.41 -8.32
N SER A 124 15.61 -0.01 -7.07
CA SER A 124 15.56 -1.43 -6.71
C SER A 124 14.48 -2.20 -7.49
N GLN A 125 13.31 -1.60 -7.70
CA GLN A 125 12.25 -2.22 -8.49
C GLN A 125 12.63 -2.31 -9.97
N ALA A 126 13.27 -1.28 -10.52
CA ALA A 126 13.78 -1.31 -11.88
C ALA A 126 14.87 -2.39 -12.05
N ASP A 127 15.78 -2.55 -11.08
CA ASP A 127 16.80 -3.61 -11.09
C ASP A 127 16.17 -5.01 -11.11
N LYS A 128 15.18 -5.27 -10.23
CA LYS A 128 14.45 -6.54 -10.21
C LYS A 128 13.75 -6.80 -11.54
N LEU A 129 13.05 -5.81 -12.07
CA LEU A 129 12.36 -5.92 -13.34
C LEU A 129 13.32 -6.21 -14.48
N LYS A 130 14.47 -5.53 -14.54
CA LYS A 130 15.49 -5.75 -15.58
C LYS A 130 16.03 -7.17 -15.50
N PHE A 131 16.29 -7.68 -14.29
CA PHE A 131 16.69 -9.06 -14.07
C PHE A 131 15.61 -10.05 -14.53
N VAL A 132 14.35 -9.82 -14.17
CA VAL A 132 13.22 -10.66 -14.59
C VAL A 132 13.06 -10.66 -16.11
N GLN A 133 13.14 -9.49 -16.77
CA GLN A 133 13.11 -9.39 -18.24
C GLN A 133 14.22 -10.23 -18.88
N TYR A 134 15.45 -10.10 -18.36
CA TYR A 134 16.59 -10.85 -18.85
C TYR A 134 16.36 -12.36 -18.69
N LYS A 135 16.04 -12.82 -17.48
CA LYS A 135 15.90 -14.24 -17.16
C LYS A 135 14.73 -14.92 -17.87
N LEU A 136 13.57 -14.26 -17.94
CA LEU A 136 12.44 -14.77 -18.71
C LEU A 136 12.80 -14.92 -20.19
N LYS A 137 13.55 -13.97 -20.74
CA LYS A 137 13.96 -14.03 -22.14
C LYS A 137 15.01 -15.12 -22.38
N THR A 138 16.05 -15.21 -21.56
CA THR A 138 17.16 -16.15 -21.79
C THR A 138 16.78 -17.60 -21.48
N ASP A 139 16.07 -17.83 -20.37
CA ASP A 139 15.88 -19.19 -19.84
C ASP A 139 14.58 -19.81 -20.38
N TYR A 140 13.61 -18.98 -20.82
CA TYR A 140 12.28 -19.44 -21.25
C TYR A 140 11.81 -18.87 -22.59
N ASN A 141 12.59 -18.00 -23.24
CA ASN A 141 12.19 -17.27 -24.45
C ASN A 141 10.83 -16.54 -24.31
N ILE A 142 10.60 -15.92 -23.15
CA ILE A 142 9.42 -15.13 -22.85
C ILE A 142 9.80 -13.64 -22.93
N ASP A 143 9.15 -12.91 -23.83
CA ASP A 143 9.31 -11.46 -23.92
C ASP A 143 8.42 -10.77 -22.86
N LEU A 144 9.00 -9.84 -22.09
CA LEU A 144 8.31 -9.09 -21.05
C LEU A 144 8.36 -7.60 -21.35
N LEU A 145 7.21 -6.96 -21.49
CA LEU A 145 7.03 -5.55 -21.79
C LEU A 145 6.28 -4.83 -20.67
N VAL A 146 6.73 -3.64 -20.28
CA VAL A 146 5.95 -2.74 -19.41
C VAL A 146 5.27 -1.66 -20.23
N ILE A 147 4.02 -1.34 -19.92
CA ILE A 147 3.26 -0.26 -20.53
C ILE A 147 2.85 0.72 -19.44
N PHE A 148 3.29 1.97 -19.58
CA PHE A 148 2.72 3.08 -18.84
C PHE A 148 1.51 3.59 -19.60
N ALA A 149 0.33 3.21 -19.12
CA ALA A 149 -0.94 3.69 -19.65
C ALA A 149 -1.08 5.20 -19.37
N PRO A 150 -1.73 5.96 -20.27
CA PRO A 150 -1.82 7.39 -20.13
C PRO A 150 -2.69 7.80 -18.94
N SER A 151 -2.35 8.91 -18.32
CA SER A 151 -2.97 9.49 -17.15
C SER A 151 -3.81 10.67 -17.60
N LYS A 152 -5.12 10.60 -17.38
CA LYS A 152 -6.03 11.70 -17.69
C LYS A 152 -5.65 12.98 -16.95
N VAL A 153 -5.13 12.84 -15.72
CA VAL A 153 -4.70 13.97 -14.89
C VAL A 153 -3.48 14.67 -15.49
N SER A 154 -2.47 13.92 -15.93
CA SER A 154 -1.30 14.52 -16.60
C SER A 154 -1.70 15.16 -17.94
N PHE A 155 -2.55 14.47 -18.72
CA PHE A 155 -3.09 14.97 -19.99
C PHE A 155 -3.89 16.27 -19.83
N PHE A 156 -4.66 16.42 -18.75
CA PHE A 156 -5.44 17.61 -18.41
C PHE A 156 -4.89 18.33 -17.18
N ALA A 157 -3.57 18.48 -17.07
CA ALA A 157 -2.94 19.16 -15.94
C ALA A 157 -3.47 20.59 -15.75
N ASP A 158 -3.84 21.28 -16.83
CA ASP A 158 -4.45 22.61 -16.84
C ASP A 158 -5.89 22.64 -16.34
N LYS A 159 -6.54 21.48 -16.18
CA LYS A 159 -7.91 21.34 -15.67
C LYS A 159 -7.97 20.98 -14.20
N ILE A 160 -6.83 20.78 -13.55
CA ILE A 160 -6.76 20.48 -12.12
C ILE A 160 -7.17 21.73 -11.31
N PRO A 161 -8.12 21.63 -10.37
CA PRO A 161 -8.50 22.76 -9.53
C PRO A 161 -7.31 23.34 -8.74
N GLU A 162 -7.25 24.67 -8.63
CA GLU A 162 -6.15 25.39 -7.97
C GLU A 162 -5.86 24.88 -6.54
N LYS A 163 -6.89 24.41 -5.82
CA LYS A 163 -6.74 23.88 -4.45
C LYS A 163 -5.70 22.76 -4.33
N TYR A 164 -5.40 22.02 -5.40
CA TYR A 164 -4.37 20.97 -5.41
C TYR A 164 -2.99 21.47 -5.81
N SER A 165 -2.88 22.59 -6.54
CA SER A 165 -1.61 23.11 -7.08
C SER A 165 -0.58 23.47 -6.00
N LYS A 166 -1.04 23.73 -4.77
CA LYS A 166 -0.19 24.09 -3.63
C LYS A 166 0.48 22.88 -2.96
N ILE A 167 0.16 21.67 -3.40
CA ILE A 167 0.55 20.42 -2.76
C ILE A 167 1.33 19.60 -3.79
N LYS A 168 2.52 20.06 -4.16
CA LYS A 168 3.39 19.41 -5.14
C LYS A 168 4.74 19.05 -4.53
N ASN A 169 5.21 17.85 -4.83
CA ASN A 169 6.58 17.42 -4.59
C ASN A 169 7.41 17.59 -5.87
N ASP A 170 8.73 17.75 -5.70
CA ASP A 170 9.67 17.85 -6.83
C ASP A 170 9.90 16.51 -7.55
N SER A 171 9.37 15.41 -7.03
CA SER A 171 9.57 14.06 -7.56
C SER A 171 8.28 13.26 -7.53
N THR A 172 8.05 12.49 -8.59
CA THR A 172 6.90 11.59 -8.72
C THR A 172 7.39 10.16 -9.01
N ASN A 173 6.53 9.17 -8.74
CA ASN A 173 6.84 7.78 -9.09
C ASN A 173 6.99 7.63 -10.62
N TYR A 174 6.17 8.35 -11.40
CA TYR A 174 6.26 8.36 -12.87
C TYR A 174 7.65 8.81 -13.34
N SER A 175 8.08 10.01 -12.94
CA SER A 175 9.36 10.57 -13.40
C SER A 175 10.55 9.70 -12.96
N GLY A 176 10.49 9.17 -11.73
CA GLY A 176 11.54 8.29 -11.22
C GLY A 176 11.62 6.96 -11.97
N PHE A 177 10.50 6.29 -12.27
CA PHE A 177 10.51 5.06 -13.05
C PHE A 177 10.92 5.29 -14.51
N VAL A 178 10.45 6.35 -15.17
CA VAL A 178 10.89 6.69 -16.54
C VAL A 178 12.40 6.88 -16.60
N ASN A 179 12.98 7.57 -15.62
CA ASN A 179 14.43 7.75 -15.53
C ASN A 179 15.16 6.42 -15.35
N GLU A 180 14.77 5.60 -14.37
CA GLU A 180 15.43 4.32 -14.11
C GLU A 180 15.26 3.33 -15.27
N PHE A 181 14.09 3.29 -15.91
CA PHE A 181 13.83 2.42 -17.06
C PHE A 181 14.68 2.82 -18.26
N THR A 182 14.81 4.12 -18.53
CA THR A 182 15.66 4.65 -19.59
C THR A 182 17.13 4.33 -19.32
N LYS A 183 17.63 4.65 -18.12
CA LYS A 183 19.00 4.38 -17.66
C LYS A 183 19.37 2.90 -17.79
N LYS A 184 18.48 2.00 -17.38
CA LYS A 184 18.72 0.54 -17.37
C LYS A 184 18.28 -0.17 -18.66
N LYS A 185 17.79 0.58 -19.66
CA LYS A 185 17.26 0.06 -20.92
C LYS A 185 16.24 -1.06 -20.70
N ILE A 186 15.28 -0.83 -19.80
CA ILE A 186 14.14 -1.74 -19.59
C ILE A 186 13.23 -1.64 -20.81
N ASN A 187 12.64 -2.75 -21.25
CA ASN A 187 11.69 -2.71 -22.37
C ASN A 187 10.36 -2.16 -21.86
N PHE A 188 10.01 -0.93 -22.24
CA PHE A 188 8.73 -0.32 -21.90
C PHE A 188 8.21 0.61 -23.01
N ILE A 189 6.89 0.84 -23.00
CA ILE A 189 6.22 1.87 -23.81
C ILE A 189 5.63 2.92 -22.87
N ASP A 190 5.91 4.18 -23.16
CA ASP A 190 5.39 5.32 -22.41
C ASP A 190 4.23 6.00 -23.16
N PHE A 191 3.00 5.50 -22.94
CA PHE A 191 1.83 6.12 -23.53
C PHE A 191 1.41 7.41 -22.81
N ASN A 192 1.82 7.64 -21.55
CA ASN A 192 1.64 8.93 -20.88
C ASN A 192 2.26 10.05 -21.73
N LYS A 193 3.58 9.97 -21.95
CA LYS A 193 4.32 10.96 -22.72
C LYS A 193 3.84 11.06 -24.17
N TRP A 194 3.47 9.93 -24.78
CA TRP A 194 2.98 9.93 -26.14
C TRP A 194 1.64 10.64 -26.28
N PHE A 195 0.68 10.38 -25.39
CA PHE A 195 -0.63 11.04 -25.41
C PHE A 195 -0.51 12.55 -25.23
N GLU A 196 0.34 13.00 -24.30
CA GLU A 196 0.65 14.43 -24.14
C GLU A 196 1.19 15.04 -25.44
N LYS A 197 2.11 14.35 -26.12
CA LYS A 197 2.70 14.83 -27.38
C LYS A 197 1.68 14.97 -28.51
N ILE A 198 0.69 14.08 -28.57
CA ILE A 198 -0.34 14.11 -29.63
C ILE A 198 -1.60 14.88 -29.24
N LYS A 199 -1.65 15.46 -28.02
CA LYS A 199 -2.82 16.16 -27.48
C LYS A 199 -3.42 17.19 -28.44
N ASP A 200 -2.56 18.03 -29.02
CA ASP A 200 -3.00 19.15 -29.88
C ASP A 200 -3.20 18.74 -31.35
N THR A 201 -2.74 17.56 -31.73
CA THR A 201 -2.81 17.06 -33.13
C THR A 201 -3.82 15.93 -33.32
N SER A 202 -4.35 15.37 -32.23
CA SER A 202 -5.35 14.30 -32.29
C SER A 202 -6.65 14.85 -32.86
N GLU A 203 -7.18 14.18 -33.88
CA GLU A 203 -8.44 14.57 -34.51
C GLU A 203 -9.64 14.43 -33.56
N PHE A 204 -9.59 13.45 -32.65
CA PHE A 204 -10.66 13.18 -31.69
C PHE A 204 -10.16 13.13 -30.25
N GLU A 205 -11.11 13.24 -29.30
CA GLU A 205 -10.84 13.20 -27.87
C GLU A 205 -10.19 11.87 -27.44
N LEU A 206 -8.97 11.95 -26.89
CA LEU A 206 -8.23 10.80 -26.37
C LEU A 206 -8.68 10.34 -24.98
N PHE A 207 -9.46 11.20 -24.31
CA PHE A 207 -10.08 10.94 -23.03
C PHE A 207 -11.51 11.48 -23.03
N PRO A 208 -12.51 10.71 -22.59
CA PRO A 208 -13.88 11.19 -22.43
C PRO A 208 -13.93 12.24 -21.33
N LYS A 209 -14.70 13.32 -21.53
CA LYS A 209 -14.84 14.41 -20.55
C LYS A 209 -15.30 13.92 -19.17
N TYR A 210 -16.28 13.01 -19.13
CA TYR A 210 -16.92 12.51 -17.90
C TYR A 210 -16.65 11.03 -17.59
N GLY A 211 -15.55 10.48 -18.13
CA GLY A 211 -15.03 9.17 -17.73
C GLY A 211 -13.58 9.27 -17.26
N ILE A 212 -13.08 8.25 -16.54
CA ILE A 212 -11.71 8.27 -15.98
C ILE A 212 -10.68 7.53 -16.83
N HIS A 213 -11.11 6.62 -17.70
CA HIS A 213 -10.22 5.87 -18.60
C HIS A 213 -9.89 6.66 -19.87
N TRP A 214 -8.88 6.24 -20.64
CA TRP A 214 -8.73 6.66 -22.04
C TRP A 214 -9.99 6.37 -22.85
N SER A 215 -10.23 7.14 -23.92
CA SER A 215 -11.36 6.87 -24.80
C SER A 215 -11.18 5.55 -25.55
N TYR A 216 -12.28 4.94 -26.02
CA TYR A 216 -12.22 3.80 -26.94
C TYR A 216 -11.27 4.06 -28.13
N TYR A 217 -11.35 5.25 -28.72
CA TYR A 217 -10.44 5.68 -29.79
C TYR A 217 -8.98 5.74 -29.33
N GLY A 218 -8.68 6.38 -28.19
CA GLY A 218 -7.34 6.44 -27.64
C GLY A 218 -6.75 5.06 -27.37
N ALA A 219 -7.55 4.14 -26.82
CA ALA A 219 -7.14 2.75 -26.58
C ALA A 219 -6.81 2.02 -27.89
N ILE A 220 -7.53 2.29 -28.99
CA ILE A 220 -7.25 1.70 -30.30
C ILE A 220 -5.96 2.25 -30.90
N LEU A 221 -5.69 3.55 -30.78
CA LEU A 221 -4.42 4.12 -31.21
C LEU A 221 -3.23 3.53 -30.44
N ALA A 222 -3.38 3.35 -29.12
CA ALA A 222 -2.39 2.68 -28.29
C ALA A 222 -2.22 1.20 -28.69
N THR A 223 -3.31 0.51 -29.01
CA THR A 223 -3.29 -0.90 -29.46
C THR A 223 -2.59 -1.04 -30.81
N ASP A 224 -2.88 -0.17 -31.79
CA ASP A 224 -2.18 -0.14 -33.08
C ASP A 224 -0.67 0.07 -32.90
N SER A 225 -0.29 1.01 -32.02
CA SER A 225 1.11 1.28 -31.68
C SER A 225 1.79 0.10 -30.99
N LEU A 226 1.08 -0.59 -30.08
CA LEU A 226 1.55 -1.81 -29.44
C LEU A 226 1.77 -2.94 -30.46
N ILE A 227 0.83 -3.14 -31.39
CA ILE A 227 0.95 -4.14 -32.46
C ILE A 227 2.19 -3.88 -33.31
N LYS A 228 2.40 -2.62 -33.73
CA LYS A 228 3.59 -2.21 -34.47
C LYS A 228 4.87 -2.44 -33.67
N TYR A 229 4.88 -2.11 -32.38
CA TYR A 229 6.02 -2.38 -31.51
C TYR A 229 6.33 -3.88 -31.44
N MET A 230 5.32 -4.72 -31.25
CA MET A 230 5.48 -6.18 -31.21
C MET A 230 5.98 -6.74 -32.55
N SER A 231 5.55 -6.17 -33.67
CA SER A 231 5.97 -6.57 -35.03
C SER A 231 7.45 -6.32 -35.33
N ASN A 232 8.12 -5.44 -34.59
CA ASN A 232 9.56 -5.20 -34.75
C ASN A 232 10.40 -6.42 -34.35
N ASN A 233 9.86 -7.30 -33.49
CA ASN A 233 10.47 -8.59 -33.22
C ASN A 233 10.07 -9.58 -34.32
N LYS A 234 11.00 -9.88 -35.23
CA LYS A 234 10.80 -10.77 -36.38
C LYS A 234 10.36 -12.19 -36.02
N SER A 235 10.46 -12.57 -34.74
CA SER A 235 9.94 -13.85 -34.24
C SER A 235 8.41 -13.88 -34.18
N TYR A 236 7.74 -12.75 -34.28
CA TYR A 236 6.29 -12.63 -34.17
C TYR A 236 5.64 -12.26 -35.49
N SER A 237 4.56 -12.98 -35.83
CA SER A 237 3.70 -12.64 -36.96
C SER A 237 2.53 -11.80 -36.46
N MET A 238 2.58 -10.49 -36.70
CA MET A 238 1.53 -9.55 -36.31
C MET A 238 0.77 -9.08 -37.55
N PRO A 239 -0.56 -9.31 -37.62
CA PRO A 239 -1.37 -8.79 -38.74
C PRO A 239 -1.47 -7.26 -38.68
N LYS A 240 -1.66 -6.65 -39.85
CA LYS A 240 -1.94 -5.21 -39.92
C LYS A 240 -3.37 -4.92 -39.43
N LEU A 241 -3.50 -3.97 -38.51
CA LEU A 241 -4.77 -3.34 -38.15
C LEU A 241 -5.04 -2.17 -39.10
N THR A 242 -6.24 -2.10 -39.68
CA THR A 242 -6.65 -0.98 -40.53
C THR A 242 -7.96 -0.39 -40.02
N ILE A 243 -7.94 0.85 -39.57
CA ILE A 243 -9.16 1.59 -39.20
C ILE A 243 -9.89 1.95 -40.49
N ARG A 244 -11.14 1.46 -40.64
CA ARG A 244 -11.97 1.67 -41.84
C ARG A 244 -12.85 2.88 -41.73
N GLN A 245 -13.44 3.08 -40.56
CA GLN A 245 -14.45 4.10 -40.33
C GLN A 245 -14.40 4.55 -38.89
N ILE A 246 -14.64 5.84 -38.68
CA ILE A 246 -14.89 6.43 -37.37
C ILE A 246 -16.35 6.90 -37.35
N ILE A 247 -17.10 6.44 -36.36
CA ILE A 247 -18.51 6.76 -36.17
C ILE A 247 -18.61 7.64 -34.93
N LEU A 248 -19.06 8.87 -35.12
CA LEU A 248 -19.34 9.81 -34.04
C LEU A 248 -20.73 9.56 -33.48
N THR A 249 -20.82 9.28 -32.19
CA THR A 249 -22.11 9.00 -31.53
C THR A 249 -22.40 9.96 -30.39
N ASP A 250 -23.68 10.27 -30.19
CA ASP A 250 -24.19 11.01 -29.03
C ASP A 250 -24.43 10.10 -27.80
N SER A 251 -23.94 8.86 -27.85
CA SER A 251 -24.08 7.87 -26.78
C SER A 251 -22.71 7.33 -26.42
N MET A 252 -22.21 7.68 -25.24
CA MET A 252 -21.01 7.05 -24.69
C MET A 252 -21.27 5.56 -24.40
N ALA A 253 -20.47 4.70 -25.01
CA ALA A 253 -20.51 3.26 -24.81
C ALA A 253 -19.48 2.82 -23.76
N PHE A 254 -19.79 1.71 -23.08
CA PHE A 254 -18.87 1.00 -22.20
C PHE A 254 -18.18 1.89 -21.15
N VAL A 255 -16.84 1.86 -21.14
CA VAL A 255 -15.95 2.54 -20.20
C VAL A 255 -15.84 4.05 -20.39
N ASP A 256 -16.27 4.58 -21.54
CA ASP A 256 -16.24 6.03 -21.79
C ASP A 256 -17.25 6.78 -20.90
N ASN A 257 -18.26 6.06 -20.40
CA ASN A 257 -19.36 6.58 -19.58
C ASN A 257 -19.29 6.16 -18.11
N ASP A 258 -18.14 5.67 -17.64
CA ASP A 258 -18.00 4.99 -16.36
C ASP A 258 -18.38 5.87 -15.15
N VAL A 259 -17.83 7.08 -15.04
CA VAL A 259 -18.14 7.99 -13.93
C VAL A 259 -19.51 8.63 -14.09
N THR A 260 -19.90 9.04 -15.29
CA THR A 260 -21.25 9.59 -15.55
C THR A 260 -22.35 8.64 -15.07
N THR A 261 -22.13 7.35 -15.27
CA THR A 261 -23.04 6.29 -14.83
C THR A 261 -23.14 6.23 -13.30
N SER A 262 -22.01 6.30 -12.58
CA SER A 262 -21.98 6.28 -11.11
C SER A 262 -22.35 7.61 -10.45
N MET A 263 -22.29 8.73 -11.18
CA MET A 263 -22.78 10.03 -10.71
C MET A 263 -24.28 9.99 -10.39
N ASN A 264 -25.03 9.05 -10.99
CA ASN A 264 -26.47 8.91 -10.79
C ASN A 264 -27.20 10.26 -10.89
N LEU A 265 -27.01 10.99 -11.99
CA LEU A 265 -27.76 12.21 -12.25
C LEU A 265 -29.19 11.91 -12.72
N LEU A 266 -30.07 12.91 -12.65
CA LEU A 266 -31.41 12.86 -13.26
C LEU A 266 -31.30 13.07 -14.77
N PHE A 267 -30.46 14.01 -15.18
CA PHE A 267 -30.19 14.32 -16.57
C PHE A 267 -28.70 14.14 -16.85
N ASN A 268 -28.39 13.39 -17.90
CA ASN A 268 -27.00 13.22 -18.30
C ASN A 268 -26.38 14.57 -18.70
N PRO A 269 -25.12 14.82 -18.32
CA PRO A 269 -24.42 16.04 -18.73
C PRO A 269 -24.24 16.03 -20.25
N LYS A 270 -24.17 17.23 -20.86
CA LYS A 270 -23.86 17.35 -22.29
C LYS A 270 -22.37 17.04 -22.53
N TYR A 271 -22.07 16.25 -23.56
CA TYR A 271 -20.72 15.90 -23.97
C TYR A 271 -20.58 15.94 -25.50
N SER A 272 -19.34 16.04 -25.98
CA SER A 272 -18.99 15.97 -27.40
C SER A 272 -19.29 14.58 -27.96
N LYS A 273 -19.62 14.47 -29.26
CA LYS A 273 -19.80 13.16 -29.89
C LYS A 273 -18.51 12.32 -29.75
N MET A 274 -18.65 11.09 -29.27
CA MET A 274 -17.51 10.20 -29.04
C MET A 274 -17.16 9.39 -30.30
N PRO A 275 -15.86 9.24 -30.62
CA PRO A 275 -15.40 8.44 -31.76
C PRO A 275 -15.38 6.93 -31.45
N TYR A 276 -16.13 6.15 -32.23
CA TYR A 276 -16.06 4.68 -32.22
C TYR A 276 -15.59 4.16 -33.57
N THR A 277 -14.54 3.34 -33.56
CA THR A 277 -13.92 2.88 -34.79
C THR A 277 -14.46 1.52 -35.23
N LYS A 278 -14.67 1.34 -36.53
CA LYS A 278 -14.69 0.03 -37.17
C LYS A 278 -13.33 -0.24 -37.77
N PHE A 279 -12.81 -1.44 -37.56
CA PHE A 279 -11.48 -1.84 -38.03
C PHE A 279 -11.55 -3.19 -38.71
N ASP A 280 -10.61 -3.40 -39.64
CA ASP A 280 -10.31 -4.69 -40.23
C ASP A 280 -8.95 -5.16 -39.72
N ILE A 281 -8.85 -6.47 -39.50
CA ILE A 281 -7.60 -7.15 -39.15
C ILE A 281 -7.24 -8.04 -40.33
N GLU A 282 -6.02 -7.88 -40.84
CA GLU A 282 -5.49 -8.74 -41.88
C GLU A 282 -5.52 -10.22 -41.42
N LYS A 283 -5.96 -11.12 -42.31
CA LYS A 283 -5.97 -12.56 -42.00
C LYS A 283 -4.53 -13.05 -41.85
N SER A 284 -4.11 -13.30 -40.61
CA SER A 284 -2.87 -14.03 -40.32
C SER A 284 -3.16 -15.51 -40.16
N SER A 285 -2.51 -16.34 -40.98
CA SER A 285 -2.55 -17.80 -40.89
C SER A 285 -1.57 -18.39 -39.87
N ASN A 286 -0.66 -17.58 -39.31
CA ASN A 286 0.45 -18.06 -38.48
C ASN A 286 0.56 -17.27 -37.16
N LYS A 287 -0.52 -17.27 -36.36
CA LYS A 287 -0.51 -16.64 -35.03
C LYS A 287 0.36 -17.46 -34.08
N ASN A 288 1.41 -16.85 -33.53
CA ASN A 288 2.37 -17.54 -32.68
C ASN A 288 2.57 -16.91 -31.29
N ILE A 289 1.75 -15.91 -30.93
CA ILE A 289 1.81 -15.25 -29.63
C ILE A 289 0.78 -15.83 -28.66
N LYS A 290 1.26 -16.34 -27.52
CA LYS A 290 0.45 -16.62 -26.33
C LYS A 290 0.70 -15.49 -25.35
N LEU A 291 -0.25 -14.56 -25.25
CA LEU A 291 -0.13 -13.31 -24.52
C LEU A 291 -0.74 -13.43 -23.13
N LEU A 292 0.00 -13.00 -22.11
CA LEU A 292 -0.54 -12.69 -20.79
C LEU A 292 -0.47 -11.19 -20.55
N VAL A 293 -1.58 -10.57 -20.17
CA VAL A 293 -1.58 -9.19 -19.69
C VAL A 293 -1.89 -9.17 -18.20
N ILE A 294 -1.05 -8.49 -17.43
CA ILE A 294 -1.25 -8.21 -16.02
C ILE A 294 -1.44 -6.71 -15.92
N GLY A 295 -2.65 -6.28 -15.58
CA GLY A 295 -2.95 -4.85 -15.66
C GLY A 295 -4.12 -4.40 -14.80
N ASP A 296 -4.29 -3.09 -14.76
CA ASP A 296 -5.42 -2.44 -14.11
C ASP A 296 -6.59 -2.22 -15.09
N SER A 297 -7.57 -1.41 -14.68
CA SER A 297 -8.84 -1.25 -15.38
C SER A 297 -8.71 -0.64 -16.78
N TYR A 298 -7.59 0.01 -17.11
CA TYR A 298 -7.35 0.55 -18.45
C TYR A 298 -7.26 -0.54 -19.51
N TYR A 299 -6.73 -1.71 -19.17
CA TYR A 299 -6.67 -2.82 -20.12
C TYR A 299 -8.07 -3.35 -20.48
N ASN A 300 -9.09 -3.17 -19.64
CA ASN A 300 -10.45 -3.58 -19.99
C ASN A 300 -10.96 -2.88 -21.25
N VAL A 301 -10.50 -1.64 -21.53
CA VAL A 301 -10.89 -0.92 -22.75
C VAL A 301 -10.32 -1.64 -23.97
N ILE A 302 -9.03 -2.00 -23.95
CA ILE A 302 -8.36 -2.78 -25.00
C ILE A 302 -9.00 -4.17 -25.12
N LEU A 303 -9.21 -4.86 -23.99
CA LEU A 303 -9.84 -6.18 -23.95
C LEU A 303 -11.21 -6.17 -24.62
N ASN A 304 -12.02 -5.13 -24.37
CA ASN A 304 -13.35 -4.95 -24.95
C ASN A 304 -13.32 -4.67 -26.47
N THR A 305 -12.20 -4.23 -27.04
CA THR A 305 -12.08 -4.11 -28.51
C THR A 305 -12.06 -5.47 -29.20
N GLY A 306 -11.63 -6.54 -28.50
CA GLY A 306 -11.46 -7.85 -29.11
C GLY A 306 -10.25 -7.98 -30.05
N ILE A 307 -9.43 -6.93 -30.21
CA ILE A 307 -8.32 -6.91 -31.17
C ILE A 307 -7.25 -7.93 -30.78
N MET A 308 -6.79 -7.90 -29.52
CA MET A 308 -5.71 -8.79 -29.07
C MET A 308 -6.10 -10.27 -29.17
N GLN A 309 -7.36 -10.60 -28.88
CA GLN A 309 -7.92 -11.95 -28.98
C GLN A 309 -7.99 -12.44 -30.43
N GLN A 310 -8.15 -11.52 -31.38
CA GLN A 310 -8.18 -11.84 -32.81
C GLN A 310 -6.78 -12.00 -33.41
N ILE A 311 -5.75 -11.34 -32.88
CA ILE A 311 -4.40 -11.37 -33.48
C ILE A 311 -3.45 -12.36 -32.81
N CYS A 312 -3.63 -12.64 -31.51
CA CYS A 312 -2.83 -13.60 -30.78
C CYS A 312 -3.38 -15.03 -30.92
N LEU A 313 -2.52 -16.03 -30.69
CA LEU A 313 -2.91 -17.45 -30.62
C LEU A 313 -3.74 -17.74 -29.37
N ALA A 314 -3.36 -17.14 -28.25
CA ALA A 314 -4.10 -17.18 -26.99
C ALA A 314 -3.85 -15.88 -26.22
N THR A 315 -4.83 -15.45 -25.43
CA THR A 315 -4.72 -14.25 -24.58
C THR A 315 -5.36 -14.51 -23.23
N ASP A 316 -4.67 -14.15 -22.16
CA ASP A 316 -5.23 -14.12 -20.81
C ASP A 316 -4.98 -12.78 -20.14
N TYR A 317 -5.84 -12.43 -19.18
CA TYR A 317 -5.78 -11.18 -18.43
C TYR A 317 -5.91 -11.43 -16.93
N LEU A 318 -4.89 -11.00 -16.19
CA LEU A 318 -4.89 -10.98 -14.73
C LEU A 318 -5.19 -9.55 -14.24
N TYR A 319 -6.40 -9.33 -13.75
CA TYR A 319 -6.82 -8.04 -13.22
C TYR A 319 -6.16 -7.78 -11.87
N TYR A 320 -5.33 -6.73 -11.80
CA TYR A 320 -4.49 -6.41 -10.64
C TYR A 320 -3.65 -7.59 -10.13
N ASN A 321 -3.36 -8.56 -11.00
CA ASN A 321 -2.73 -9.83 -10.63
C ASN A 321 -3.44 -10.55 -9.47
N LYS A 322 -4.76 -10.42 -9.32
CA LYS A 322 -5.56 -11.04 -8.24
C LYS A 322 -6.60 -12.01 -8.78
N THR A 323 -7.28 -11.62 -9.85
CA THR A 323 -8.33 -12.41 -10.47
C THR A 323 -8.06 -12.56 -11.95
N TYR A 324 -8.61 -13.63 -12.53
CA TYR A 324 -8.61 -13.84 -13.97
C TYR A 324 -9.95 -14.41 -14.40
N LYS A 325 -10.41 -14.05 -15.60
CA LYS A 325 -11.71 -14.48 -16.12
C LYS A 325 -11.52 -15.71 -17.01
N ILE A 326 -12.07 -16.85 -16.58
CA ILE A 326 -12.36 -17.99 -17.46
C ILE A 326 -13.87 -18.09 -17.59
N ASN A 327 -14.41 -18.16 -18.81
CA ASN A 327 -15.83 -18.39 -19.08
C ASN A 327 -16.77 -17.46 -18.29
N ASN A 328 -16.45 -16.17 -18.21
CA ASN A 328 -17.17 -15.15 -17.43
C ASN A 328 -17.23 -15.38 -15.91
N LYS A 329 -16.47 -16.31 -15.35
CA LYS A 329 -16.28 -16.46 -13.89
C LYS A 329 -14.92 -15.90 -13.48
N GLU A 330 -14.92 -15.07 -12.44
CA GLU A 330 -13.69 -14.63 -11.80
C GLU A 330 -13.12 -15.76 -10.94
N ASN A 331 -11.90 -16.18 -11.28
CA ASN A 331 -11.15 -17.18 -10.52
C ASN A 331 -10.01 -16.48 -9.78
N LYS A 332 -9.73 -16.95 -8.56
CA LYS A 332 -8.55 -16.51 -7.80
C LYS A 332 -7.31 -17.19 -8.37
N ILE A 333 -6.20 -16.47 -8.38
CA ILE A 333 -4.90 -17.00 -8.80
C ILE A 333 -4.37 -17.96 -7.72
N ASP A 334 -3.94 -19.14 -8.16
CA ASP A 334 -3.14 -20.04 -7.34
C ASP A 334 -1.66 -19.62 -7.40
N TYR A 335 -1.23 -18.86 -6.39
CA TYR A 335 0.14 -18.37 -6.31
C TYR A 335 1.17 -19.48 -6.09
N ASN A 336 0.78 -20.66 -5.60
CA ASN A 336 1.70 -21.79 -5.42
C ASN A 336 2.16 -22.37 -6.77
N ASN A 337 1.36 -22.19 -7.82
CA ASN A 337 1.63 -22.68 -9.16
C ASN A 337 1.87 -21.54 -10.17
N TYR A 338 2.15 -20.33 -9.66
CA TYR A 338 2.20 -19.10 -10.46
C TYR A 338 3.21 -19.18 -11.59
N PHE A 339 4.43 -19.66 -11.31
CA PHE A 339 5.48 -19.72 -12.32
C PHE A 339 5.14 -20.69 -13.48
N ASN A 340 4.45 -21.79 -13.18
CA ASN A 340 3.97 -22.71 -14.22
C ASN A 340 2.84 -22.11 -15.05
N LEU A 341 1.99 -21.24 -14.47
CA LEU A 341 1.05 -20.44 -15.24
C LEU A 341 1.82 -19.50 -16.20
N ILE A 342 2.81 -18.77 -15.70
CA ILE A 342 3.60 -17.81 -16.50
C ILE A 342 4.28 -18.48 -17.70
N LYS A 343 4.85 -19.69 -17.52
CA LYS A 343 5.52 -20.45 -18.60
C LYS A 343 4.60 -20.90 -19.74
N LYS A 344 3.28 -20.75 -19.63
CA LYS A 344 2.34 -21.06 -20.74
C LYS A 344 2.36 -20.00 -21.83
N TYR A 345 2.87 -18.81 -21.53
CA TYR A 345 2.90 -17.64 -22.40
C TYR A 345 4.30 -17.39 -22.91
N ASN A 346 4.40 -16.78 -24.09
CA ASN A 346 5.69 -16.36 -24.68
C ASN A 346 5.79 -14.83 -24.80
N TYR A 347 4.74 -14.10 -24.44
CA TYR A 347 4.74 -12.65 -24.34
C TYR A 347 3.93 -12.22 -23.12
N ILE A 348 4.50 -11.34 -22.30
CA ILE A 348 3.86 -10.83 -21.08
C ILE A 348 3.88 -9.30 -21.12
N ILE A 349 2.74 -8.69 -20.81
CA ILE A 349 2.59 -7.24 -20.68
C ILE A 349 2.22 -6.91 -19.24
N LEU A 350 2.98 -6.00 -18.63
CA LEU A 350 2.62 -5.34 -17.37
C LEU A 350 2.07 -3.96 -17.68
N LEU A 351 0.77 -3.76 -17.53
CA LEU A 351 0.12 -2.47 -17.78
C LEU A 351 -0.16 -1.77 -16.43
N ASN A 352 0.41 -0.59 -16.27
CA ASN A 352 0.24 0.23 -15.07
C ASN A 352 -0.11 1.66 -15.44
N THR A 353 -1.13 2.19 -14.78
CA THR A 353 -1.42 3.61 -14.68
C THR A 353 -0.64 4.27 -13.54
N GLU A 354 -0.56 5.60 -13.59
CA GLU A 354 0.17 6.41 -12.62
C GLU A 354 -0.22 6.15 -11.16
N LEU A 355 -1.52 6.00 -10.90
CA LEU A 355 -2.04 5.65 -9.58
C LEU A 355 -1.47 4.33 -9.03
N ASN A 356 -0.99 3.44 -9.89
CA ASN A 356 -0.56 2.08 -9.53
C ASN A 356 0.95 1.88 -9.53
N TYR A 357 1.77 2.92 -9.72
CA TYR A 357 3.22 2.80 -9.74
C TYR A 357 3.84 2.37 -8.41
N TRP A 358 3.16 2.68 -7.29
CA TRP A 358 3.50 2.11 -5.98
C TRP A 358 3.44 0.58 -5.90
N ASN A 359 2.78 -0.05 -6.86
CA ASN A 359 2.69 -1.49 -7.04
C ASN A 359 2.94 -1.86 -8.50
N LEU A 360 4.03 -1.33 -9.07
CA LEU A 360 4.44 -1.60 -10.44
C LEU A 360 4.40 -3.11 -10.75
N GLY A 361 3.80 -3.49 -11.87
CA GLY A 361 3.61 -4.89 -12.26
C GLY A 361 2.61 -5.67 -11.40
N HIS A 362 1.88 -5.00 -10.50
CA HIS A 362 0.90 -5.61 -9.61
C HIS A 362 1.47 -6.77 -8.79
N GLY A 363 2.74 -6.64 -8.40
CA GLY A 363 3.49 -7.63 -7.63
C GLY A 363 4.03 -8.83 -8.43
N PHE A 364 3.82 -8.86 -9.76
CA PHE A 364 4.46 -9.84 -10.65
C PHE A 364 5.99 -9.78 -10.56
N ILE A 365 6.56 -8.57 -10.50
CA ILE A 365 8.01 -8.34 -10.51
C ILE A 365 8.66 -9.06 -9.31
N GLU A 366 8.09 -8.89 -8.13
CA GLU A 366 8.59 -9.49 -6.89
C GLU A 366 8.44 -11.01 -6.89
N LEU A 367 7.29 -11.53 -7.35
CA LEU A 367 7.07 -12.97 -7.48
C LEU A 367 8.11 -13.58 -8.40
N MET A 368 8.25 -13.03 -9.60
CA MET A 368 9.14 -13.58 -10.62
C MET A 368 10.60 -13.43 -10.25
N TYR A 369 11.02 -12.29 -9.73
CA TYR A 369 12.40 -12.09 -9.28
C TYR A 369 12.80 -13.19 -8.30
N ARG A 370 11.92 -13.47 -7.35
CA ARG A 370 12.13 -14.48 -6.33
C ARG A 370 12.14 -15.91 -6.89
N GLU A 371 11.21 -16.26 -7.79
CA GLU A 371 11.21 -17.59 -8.45
C GLU A 371 12.48 -17.81 -9.29
N LEU A 372 13.01 -16.74 -9.88
CA LEU A 372 14.19 -16.75 -10.73
C LEU A 372 15.52 -16.59 -9.94
N THR A 373 15.45 -16.38 -8.62
CA THR A 373 16.61 -16.35 -7.70
C THR A 373 16.45 -17.35 -6.54
N PRO A 374 16.29 -18.66 -6.80
CA PRO A 374 16.04 -19.65 -5.75
C PRO A 374 17.19 -19.72 -4.74
N GLU A 375 18.44 -19.55 -5.17
CA GLU A 375 19.64 -19.55 -4.32
C GLU A 375 19.61 -18.44 -3.25
N MET A 376 19.13 -17.24 -3.62
CA MET A 376 18.93 -16.15 -2.65
C MET A 376 17.79 -16.41 -1.67
N ASN A 377 16.83 -17.28 -2.02
CA ASN A 377 15.77 -17.69 -1.09
C ASN A 377 16.30 -18.72 -0.10
N THR A 378 17.14 -19.65 -0.57
CA THR A 378 17.83 -20.60 0.31
C THR A 378 18.73 -19.87 1.30
N LEU A 379 19.50 -18.87 0.85
CA LEU A 379 20.31 -18.04 1.74
C LEU A 379 19.46 -17.29 2.79
N ARG A 380 18.33 -16.69 2.39
CA ARG A 380 17.41 -16.01 3.32
C ARG A 380 16.70 -16.99 4.26
N GLU A 381 16.35 -18.18 3.80
CA GLU A 381 15.82 -19.26 4.64
C GLU A 381 16.85 -19.69 5.67
N ASP A 382 18.11 -19.86 5.25
CA ASP A 382 19.21 -20.26 6.14
C ASP A 382 19.56 -19.16 7.16
N GLU A 383 19.48 -17.89 6.78
CA GLU A 383 19.62 -16.75 7.70
C GLU A 383 18.47 -16.69 8.71
N LEU A 384 17.22 -16.84 8.26
CA LEU A 384 16.04 -16.86 9.13
C LEU A 384 16.01 -18.09 10.04
N PHE A 385 16.37 -19.26 9.50
CA PHE A 385 16.59 -20.48 10.26
C PHE A 385 17.63 -20.24 11.35
N THR A 386 18.79 -19.68 11.00
CA THR A 386 19.86 -19.36 11.94
C THR A 386 19.38 -18.41 13.02
N PHE A 387 18.57 -17.41 12.66
CA PHE A 387 17.95 -16.50 13.61
C PHE A 387 17.02 -17.25 14.56
N TYR A 388 15.97 -17.94 14.08
CA TYR A 388 14.98 -18.59 14.95
C TYR A 388 15.57 -19.72 15.80
N TYR A 389 16.49 -20.50 15.23
CA TYR A 389 17.21 -21.54 15.95
C TYR A 389 18.02 -20.95 17.12
N LYS A 390 18.67 -19.79 16.93
CA LYS A 390 19.51 -19.15 17.97
C LYS A 390 18.75 -18.27 18.94
N SER A 391 17.78 -17.49 18.45
CA SER A 391 17.09 -16.45 19.23
C SER A 391 15.91 -17.03 20.02
N GLU A 392 15.17 -17.98 19.45
CA GLU A 392 13.99 -18.58 20.10
C GLU A 392 14.27 -19.97 20.70
N LYS A 393 15.48 -20.51 20.52
CA LYS A 393 15.90 -21.83 21.04
C LYS A 393 14.93 -22.99 20.70
N ILE A 394 14.26 -22.89 19.55
CA ILE A 394 13.41 -23.97 19.05
C ILE A 394 14.24 -24.98 18.27
N ASP A 395 13.79 -26.23 18.23
CA ASP A 395 14.50 -27.30 17.51
C ASP A 395 14.65 -26.98 16.01
N SER A 396 15.70 -27.52 15.41
CA SER A 396 16.10 -27.29 14.02
C SER A 396 14.98 -27.55 13.01
N ILE A 397 14.14 -28.57 13.21
CA ILE A 397 13.02 -28.88 12.30
C ILE A 397 11.97 -27.76 12.38
N LYS A 398 11.59 -27.36 13.59
CA LYS A 398 10.61 -26.29 13.83
C LYS A 398 11.14 -24.91 13.39
N ALA A 399 12.42 -24.64 13.59
CA ALA A 399 13.07 -23.41 13.13
C ALA A 399 13.02 -23.31 11.60
N ARG A 400 13.27 -24.43 10.90
CA ARG A 400 13.26 -24.47 9.44
C ARG A 400 11.85 -24.42 8.87
N GLU A 401 10.90 -25.12 9.48
CA GLU A 401 9.47 -24.98 9.16
C GLU A 401 8.97 -23.55 9.38
N LYS A 402 9.38 -22.90 10.46
CA LYS A 402 9.01 -21.51 10.74
C LYS A 402 9.64 -20.53 9.75
N ALA A 403 10.93 -20.70 9.41
CA ALA A 403 11.59 -19.91 8.37
C ALA A 403 10.90 -20.05 7.01
N LYS A 404 10.60 -21.29 6.59
CA LYS A 404 9.83 -21.59 5.37
C LYS A 404 8.43 -21.00 5.41
N ASN A 405 7.71 -21.18 6.53
CA ASN A 405 6.37 -20.64 6.70
C ASN A 405 6.37 -19.12 6.69
N ILE A 406 7.39 -18.44 7.20
CA ILE A 406 7.49 -16.98 7.14
C ILE A 406 7.78 -16.51 5.73
N ILE A 407 8.70 -17.15 5.00
CA ILE A 407 8.94 -16.83 3.58
C ILE A 407 7.66 -17.05 2.76
N ASN A 408 6.94 -18.15 3.01
CA ASN A 408 5.71 -18.52 2.30
C ASN A 408 4.49 -17.67 2.73
N ASN A 409 4.37 -17.31 4.01
CA ASN A 409 3.30 -16.44 4.51
C ASN A 409 3.56 -14.98 4.16
N THR A 410 4.81 -14.53 4.06
CA THR A 410 5.14 -13.17 3.60
C THR A 410 4.64 -12.95 2.17
N LEU A 411 4.68 -13.98 1.30
CA LEU A 411 4.00 -13.93 0.01
C LEU A 411 2.49 -13.79 0.16
N LYS A 412 1.89 -14.70 0.92
CA LYS A 412 0.44 -14.77 1.07
C LYS A 412 -0.09 -13.45 1.66
N ASP A 413 0.62 -12.89 2.63
CA ASP A 413 0.30 -11.63 3.29
C ASP A 413 0.59 -10.38 2.43
N TYR A 414 1.65 -10.38 1.62
CA TYR A 414 1.95 -9.29 0.69
C TYR A 414 0.87 -9.17 -0.40
N PHE A 415 0.36 -10.31 -0.88
CA PHE A 415 -0.64 -10.37 -1.95
C PHE A 415 -2.10 -10.28 -1.47
N LEU A 416 -2.42 -10.79 -0.27
CA LEU A 416 -3.81 -10.87 0.23
C LEU A 416 -4.19 -9.80 1.27
N TYR A 417 -3.24 -9.22 2.01
CA TYR A 417 -3.54 -8.38 3.20
C TYR A 417 -2.89 -6.99 3.17
N LYS A 418 -2.56 -6.51 1.97
CA LYS A 418 -1.93 -5.20 1.75
C LYS A 418 -2.79 -4.03 2.25
N ASP A 419 -4.06 -4.01 1.86
CA ASP A 419 -5.00 -2.96 2.24
C ASP A 419 -5.33 -3.02 3.74
N SER A 420 -5.42 -4.21 4.33
CA SER A 420 -5.66 -4.38 5.76
C SER A 420 -4.46 -3.99 6.64
N ARG A 421 -3.22 -4.15 6.16
CA ARG A 421 -2.01 -3.66 6.86
C ARG A 421 -1.84 -2.15 6.74
N ILE A 422 -2.14 -1.56 5.59
CA ILE A 422 -2.18 -0.11 5.42
C ILE A 422 -3.28 0.50 6.32
N GLU A 423 -4.46 -0.12 6.38
CA GLU A 423 -5.52 0.27 7.31
C GLU A 423 -5.14 0.07 8.79
N LEU A 424 -4.37 -0.97 9.13
CA LEU A 424 -3.84 -1.15 10.48
C LEU A 424 -2.82 -0.06 10.84
N LEU A 425 -1.94 0.31 9.90
CA LEU A 425 -0.98 1.40 10.08
C LEU A 425 -1.67 2.76 10.18
N LYS A 426 -2.67 3.01 9.34
CA LYS A 426 -3.57 4.17 9.43
C LYS A 426 -4.23 4.25 10.80
N LYS A 427 -4.82 3.16 11.30
CA LYS A 427 -5.36 3.08 12.66
C LYS A 427 -4.29 3.42 13.70
N ARG A 428 -3.11 2.79 13.64
CA ARG A 428 -2.00 3.06 14.58
C ARG A 428 -1.53 4.51 14.55
N LEU A 429 -1.50 5.13 13.39
CA LEU A 429 -1.18 6.54 13.18
C LEU A 429 -2.23 7.47 13.80
N LEU A 430 -3.52 7.14 13.65
CA LEU A 430 -4.65 7.87 14.23
C LEU A 430 -4.75 7.72 15.77
N TYR A 431 -4.35 6.57 16.31
CA TYR A 431 -4.41 6.28 17.76
C TYR A 431 -3.16 6.72 18.54
N SER A 432 -2.06 7.07 17.86
CA SER A 432 -0.87 7.67 18.49
C SER A 432 -1.05 9.18 18.66
N PHE A 433 -1.03 9.70 19.89
CA PHE A 433 -1.30 11.11 20.19
C PHE A 433 -0.29 12.07 19.51
N ILE A 434 1.00 11.71 19.49
CA ILE A 434 2.08 12.50 18.85
C ILE A 434 1.95 12.46 17.32
N ASN A 435 1.65 11.29 16.75
CA ASN A 435 1.47 11.16 15.30
C ASN A 435 0.20 11.86 14.84
N LYS A 436 -0.88 11.84 15.63
CA LYS A 436 -2.15 12.50 15.33
C LYS A 436 -1.98 14.02 15.21
N GLN A 437 -1.21 14.68 16.07
CA GLN A 437 -1.01 16.13 15.98
C GLN A 437 -0.17 16.52 14.75
N ASN A 438 0.87 15.74 14.43
CA ASN A 438 1.65 15.91 13.22
C ASN A 438 0.80 15.65 11.96
N LEU A 439 -0.03 14.61 11.99
CA LEU A 439 -1.02 14.30 10.95
C LEU A 439 -2.07 15.39 10.80
N ILE A 440 -2.56 15.98 11.89
CA ILE A 440 -3.49 17.12 11.85
C ILE A 440 -2.81 18.32 11.19
N ASN A 441 -1.56 18.60 11.52
CA ASN A 441 -0.82 19.72 10.92
C ASN A 441 -0.58 19.46 9.43
N LYS A 442 -0.09 18.28 9.05
CA LYS A 442 0.06 17.87 7.64
C LYS A 442 -1.28 17.88 6.89
N ALA A 443 -2.36 17.40 7.51
CA ALA A 443 -3.70 17.41 6.92
C ALA A 443 -4.22 18.83 6.69
N LYS A 444 -3.98 19.75 7.64
CA LYS A 444 -4.30 21.18 7.49
C LYS A 444 -3.46 21.86 6.42
N GLU A 445 -2.15 21.61 6.41
CA GLU A 445 -1.23 22.13 5.39
C GLU A 445 -1.61 21.66 3.99
N ARG A 446 -1.94 20.37 3.86
CA ARG A 446 -2.32 19.73 2.59
C ARG A 446 -3.82 19.82 2.29
N ARG A 447 -4.63 20.45 3.15
CA ARG A 447 -6.09 20.60 2.99
C ARG A 447 -6.82 19.29 2.64
N VAL A 448 -6.34 18.18 3.18
CA VAL A 448 -6.96 16.84 3.05
C VAL A 448 -7.60 16.44 4.37
N SER A 449 -8.46 15.44 4.36
CA SER A 449 -9.03 14.94 5.61
C SER A 449 -7.95 14.28 6.48
N LEU A 450 -8.17 14.24 7.81
CA LEU A 450 -7.23 13.57 8.72
C LEU A 450 -7.10 12.07 8.39
N ASP A 451 -8.20 11.45 7.97
CA ASP A 451 -8.27 10.04 7.61
C ASP A 451 -7.44 9.74 6.35
N GLU A 452 -7.52 10.62 5.37
CA GLU A 452 -6.78 10.58 4.11
C GLU A 452 -5.28 10.82 4.34
N MET A 453 -4.93 11.80 5.18
CA MET A 453 -3.52 12.02 5.55
C MET A 453 -2.94 10.82 6.29
N ALA A 454 -3.73 10.18 7.17
CA ALA A 454 -3.31 8.97 7.88
C ALA A 454 -3.15 7.76 6.94
N TYR A 455 -3.96 7.67 5.89
CA TYR A 455 -3.81 6.66 4.84
C TYR A 455 -2.52 6.88 4.02
N LEU A 456 -2.23 8.13 3.62
CA LEU A 456 -1.02 8.49 2.88
C LEU A 456 0.26 8.21 3.69
N ASP A 457 0.32 8.66 4.94
CA ASP A 457 1.46 8.38 5.83
C ASP A 457 1.54 6.87 6.18
N GLY A 458 0.39 6.19 6.33
CA GLY A 458 0.33 4.74 6.56
C GLY A 458 0.88 3.94 5.38
N ARG A 459 0.59 4.37 4.15
CA ARG A 459 1.21 3.84 2.93
C ARG A 459 2.71 4.11 2.92
N TYR A 460 3.14 5.35 3.13
CA TYR A 460 4.56 5.70 3.16
C TYR A 460 5.32 4.82 4.18
N LEU A 461 4.84 4.70 5.42
CA LEU A 461 5.47 3.88 6.45
C LEU A 461 5.44 2.37 6.15
N PHE A 462 4.39 1.85 5.51
CA PHE A 462 4.37 0.47 5.06
C PHE A 462 5.53 0.19 4.08
N TYR A 463 5.78 1.14 3.18
CA TYR A 463 6.84 1.05 2.19
C TYR A 463 8.24 1.35 2.75
N ASP A 464 8.36 2.32 3.64
CA ASP A 464 9.63 2.70 4.27
C ASP A 464 10.14 1.58 5.20
N ASN A 465 9.24 0.90 5.93
CA ASN A 465 9.60 -0.23 6.80
C ASN A 465 10.03 -1.50 6.04
N LEU A 466 9.75 -1.61 4.74
CA LEU A 466 10.16 -2.77 3.93
C LEU A 466 11.64 -2.73 3.50
N PHE A 467 12.33 -1.59 3.65
CA PHE A 467 13.68 -1.38 3.10
C PHE A 467 14.71 -0.83 4.09
N LEU A 468 14.49 -0.98 5.40
CA LEU A 468 15.46 -0.51 6.38
C LEU A 468 16.65 -1.47 6.49
N ASN A 469 17.86 -0.91 6.36
CA ASN A 469 19.10 -1.53 6.83
C ASN A 469 18.98 -1.77 8.35
N LYS A 470 19.43 -2.95 8.83
CA LYS A 470 19.37 -3.38 10.25
C LYS A 470 19.75 -2.28 11.26
N THR A 471 20.70 -1.42 10.92
CA THR A 471 21.18 -0.31 11.76
C THR A 471 20.11 0.74 12.07
N ARG A 472 19.19 1.03 11.14
CA ARG A 472 18.17 2.07 11.32
C ARG A 472 16.90 1.53 11.97
N GLU A 473 16.61 0.24 11.80
CA GLU A 473 15.54 -0.46 12.52
C GLU A 473 15.89 -0.59 14.02
N GLU A 474 17.15 -0.88 14.35
CA GLU A 474 17.65 -0.82 15.72
C GLU A 474 17.59 0.60 16.30
N GLU A 475 17.88 1.62 15.50
CA GLU A 475 17.81 3.02 15.92
C GLU A 475 16.36 3.46 16.18
N ILE A 476 15.42 3.12 15.30
CA ILE A 476 13.99 3.39 15.49
C ILE A 476 13.45 2.64 16.71
N ARG A 477 13.81 1.36 16.87
CA ARG A 477 13.42 0.58 18.05
C ARG A 477 13.98 1.19 19.34
N LYS A 478 15.26 1.57 19.36
CA LYS A 478 15.88 2.27 20.49
C LYS A 478 15.19 3.59 20.79
N ASN A 479 14.80 4.36 19.77
CA ASN A 479 14.08 5.61 19.94
C ASN A 479 12.66 5.40 20.49
N ILE A 480 11.97 4.33 20.08
CA ILE A 480 10.66 3.96 20.62
C ILE A 480 10.79 3.53 22.09
N GLU A 481 11.74 2.66 22.41
CA GLU A 481 12.03 2.22 23.79
C GLU A 481 12.44 3.41 24.68
N LEU A 482 13.25 4.33 24.16
CA LEU A 482 13.64 5.57 24.86
C LEU A 482 12.44 6.46 25.16
N ASN A 483 11.51 6.62 24.20
CA ASN A 483 10.32 7.44 24.38
C ASN A 483 9.33 6.83 25.37
N ILE A 484 9.16 5.51 25.36
CA ILE A 484 8.33 4.79 26.35
C ILE A 484 8.93 4.98 27.74
N LEU A 485 10.25 4.89 27.88
CA LEU A 485 10.92 5.06 29.16
C LEU A 485 10.78 6.50 29.68
N ILE A 486 10.92 7.49 28.82
CA ILE A 486 10.70 8.91 29.17
C ILE A 486 9.27 9.13 29.68
N GLU A 487 8.26 8.55 29.05
CA GLU A 487 6.87 8.66 29.50
C GLU A 487 6.63 7.92 30.83
N ASN A 488 7.24 6.75 31.03
CA ASN A 488 7.18 6.06 32.32
C ASN A 488 7.82 6.89 33.44
N ILE A 489 8.93 7.58 33.17
CA ILE A 489 9.58 8.49 34.13
C ILE A 489 8.69 9.70 34.42
N LYS A 490 7.99 10.26 33.42
CA LYS A 490 7.04 11.37 33.61
C LYS A 490 5.83 10.97 34.47
N ASN A 491 5.43 9.72 34.41
CA ASN A 491 4.32 9.18 35.19
C ASN A 491 4.74 8.75 36.61
N ASP A 492 6.04 8.63 36.90
CA ASP A 492 6.59 8.42 38.24
C ASP A 492 6.91 9.76 38.90
N LYS A 493 5.97 10.26 39.70
CA LYS A 493 6.06 11.56 40.38
C LYS A 493 7.32 11.69 41.25
N GLN A 494 7.73 10.61 41.92
CA GLN A 494 8.89 10.63 42.82
C GLN A 494 10.21 10.70 42.05
N LYS A 495 10.32 10.01 40.91
CA LYS A 495 11.46 10.16 39.99
C LYS A 495 11.49 11.54 39.33
N LEU A 496 10.33 12.04 38.91
CA LEU A 496 10.23 13.31 38.22
C LEU A 496 10.72 14.48 39.08
N ASP A 497 10.31 14.52 40.34
CA ASP A 497 10.70 15.58 41.29
C ASP A 497 12.20 15.54 41.60
N LYS A 498 12.80 14.34 41.68
CA LYS A 498 14.26 14.18 41.81
C LYS A 498 15.03 14.69 40.60
N LEU A 499 14.56 14.38 39.39
CA LEU A 499 15.23 14.83 38.16
C LEU A 499 15.10 16.36 37.97
N LYS A 500 13.99 16.97 38.39
CA LYS A 500 13.85 18.43 38.45
C LYS A 500 14.85 19.06 39.42
N LEU A 501 14.99 18.48 40.62
CA LEU A 501 15.98 18.95 41.59
C LEU A 501 17.42 18.84 41.05
N ILE A 502 17.73 17.81 40.26
CA ILE A 502 19.03 17.66 39.58
C ILE A 502 19.20 18.74 38.50
N SER A 503 18.17 19.02 37.71
CA SER A 503 18.16 20.10 36.72
C SER A 503 18.43 21.46 37.37
N ASP A 504 17.75 21.75 38.49
CA ASP A 504 17.92 23.00 39.24
C ASP A 504 19.32 23.14 39.83
N LYS A 505 19.86 22.07 40.41
CA LYS A 505 21.21 22.07 41.01
C LYS A 505 22.34 22.16 39.99
N THR A 506 22.17 21.53 38.82
CA THR A 506 23.21 21.47 37.78
C THR A 506 23.08 22.57 36.73
N LYS A 507 21.96 23.30 36.72
CA LYS A 507 21.57 24.27 35.68
C LYS A 507 21.47 23.67 34.27
N ILE A 508 21.36 22.35 34.14
CA ILE A 508 21.14 21.68 32.86
C ILE A 508 19.63 21.70 32.56
N PRO A 509 19.18 22.02 31.33
CA PRO A 509 17.76 21.99 30.99
C PRO A 509 17.10 20.66 31.36
N PHE A 510 15.91 20.74 31.95
CA PHE A 510 15.23 19.56 32.48
C PHE A 510 15.03 18.45 31.44
N ASN A 511 14.74 18.81 30.19
CA ASN A 511 14.62 17.87 29.08
C ASN A 511 15.93 17.12 28.79
N ASP A 512 17.09 17.77 28.97
CA ASP A 512 18.39 17.15 28.77
C ASP A 512 18.75 16.21 29.92
N VAL A 513 18.40 16.57 31.16
CA VAL A 513 18.54 15.68 32.33
C VAL A 513 17.67 14.44 32.16
N LEU A 514 16.42 14.61 31.73
CA LEU A 514 15.46 13.53 31.46
C LEU A 514 15.96 12.60 30.36
N LEU A 515 16.46 13.16 29.26
CA LEU A 515 16.99 12.39 28.13
C LEU A 515 18.24 11.59 28.51
N ARG A 516 19.16 12.20 29.27
CA ARG A 516 20.38 11.53 29.74
C ARG A 516 20.06 10.41 30.72
N TYR A 517 19.13 10.64 31.64
CA TYR A 517 18.67 9.62 32.59
C TYR A 517 18.05 8.43 31.85
N ALA A 518 17.13 8.67 30.92
CA ALA A 518 16.49 7.62 30.13
C ALA A 518 17.51 6.81 29.30
N LYS A 519 18.51 7.47 28.71
CA LYS A 519 19.60 6.79 27.97
C LYS A 519 20.48 5.91 28.87
N ASN A 520 20.78 6.36 30.09
CA ASN A 520 21.59 5.58 31.03
C ASN A 520 20.84 4.35 31.55
N SER A 521 19.55 4.49 31.84
CA SER A 521 18.67 3.39 32.22
C SER A 521 18.51 2.35 31.10
N MET A 522 18.45 2.76 29.83
CA MET A 522 18.46 1.81 28.70
C MET A 522 19.76 1.01 28.59
N ASN A 523 20.89 1.55 29.05
CA ASN A 523 22.20 0.89 29.04
C ASN A 523 22.47 0.05 30.31
N GLY A 524 21.48 -0.11 31.20
CA GLY A 524 21.59 -0.90 32.43
C GLY A 524 22.30 -0.19 33.59
N ASN A 525 22.56 1.12 33.47
CA ASN A 525 23.18 1.94 34.52
C ASN A 525 22.14 2.90 35.12
N ASP A 526 21.42 2.47 36.15
CA ASP A 526 20.46 3.30 36.90
C ASP A 526 21.14 4.18 37.98
N ASN A 527 22.33 4.70 37.71
CA ASN A 527 23.08 5.51 38.68
C ASN A 527 22.82 7.01 38.50
N GLU A 528 21.90 7.55 39.30
CA GLU A 528 21.61 8.99 39.43
C GLU A 528 22.87 9.83 39.77
N ASN A 529 23.86 9.21 40.40
CA ASN A 529 25.12 9.85 40.78
C ASN A 529 26.08 10.12 39.61
N GLU A 530 25.96 9.42 38.47
CA GLU A 530 26.80 9.68 37.28
C GLU A 530 26.40 10.98 36.55
N LEU A 531 25.11 11.34 36.59
CA LEU A 531 24.59 12.59 36.01
C LEU A 531 25.17 13.84 36.69
N GLN A 532 25.58 13.73 37.96
CA GLN A 532 26.25 14.80 38.70
C GLN A 532 27.77 14.87 38.46
N LYS A 533 28.41 13.76 38.07
CA LYS A 533 29.88 13.66 37.94
C LYS A 533 30.44 14.02 36.56
N ASN A 534 29.63 14.05 35.50
CA ASN A 534 30.10 14.26 34.13
C ASN A 534 30.35 15.73 33.76
N ASN A 535 31.17 16.43 34.57
CA ASN A 535 31.77 17.71 34.21
C ASN A 535 33.13 17.93 34.90
N SER A 536 34.04 16.94 34.84
CA SER A 536 35.49 17.16 35.01
C SER A 536 36.31 15.86 34.89
N LYS A 537 36.99 15.66 33.75
CA LYS A 537 38.40 15.19 33.59
C LYS A 537 38.63 14.37 32.30
N LYS A 538 39.51 14.91 31.45
CA LYS A 538 40.45 14.18 30.58
C LYS A 538 41.34 13.29 31.47
N ILE A 539 41.46 11.99 31.20
CA ILE A 539 42.67 11.13 31.38
C ILE A 539 42.47 9.91 30.45
N GLU A 540 43.16 9.79 29.32
CA GLU A 540 44.51 9.22 29.11
C GLU A 540 44.56 7.68 29.13
N ILE A 541 45.00 7.14 27.99
CA ILE A 541 45.23 5.72 27.72
C ILE A 541 46.47 5.28 28.50
N LYS A 542 46.37 4.21 29.29
CA LYS A 542 47.53 3.38 29.64
C LYS A 542 47.19 1.91 29.50
N GLN A 543 47.92 1.24 28.60
CA GLN A 543 48.16 -0.19 28.66
C GLN A 543 49.12 -0.46 29.82
N GLU A 544 48.88 -1.54 30.57
CA GLU A 544 49.95 -2.42 31.02
C GLU A 544 49.40 -3.80 31.41
N ASN A 545 50.14 -4.82 30.97
CA ASN A 545 49.88 -6.25 31.13
C ASN A 545 50.28 -6.73 32.53
N VAL A 546 49.53 -7.69 33.11
CA VAL A 546 50.12 -8.77 33.92
C VAL A 546 49.37 -10.09 33.66
N SER A 547 50.16 -11.14 33.44
CA SER A 547 49.85 -12.52 33.07
C SER A 547 49.02 -13.34 34.07
N GLY A 548 48.23 -14.31 33.56
CA GLY A 548 47.60 -15.32 34.42
C GLY A 548 46.68 -16.38 33.79
N LYS A 549 47.06 -17.00 32.65
CA LYS A 549 46.63 -18.33 32.14
C LYS A 549 45.15 -18.67 31.84
N TYR A 550 44.17 -17.79 32.03
CA TYR A 550 42.78 -17.98 31.56
C TYR A 550 42.20 -16.68 30.97
N ASN A 551 41.42 -16.77 29.88
CA ASN A 551 40.82 -15.61 29.23
C ASN A 551 39.80 -14.93 30.16
N GLU A 552 40.07 -13.69 30.56
CA GLU A 552 39.25 -12.94 31.52
C GLU A 552 37.80 -12.75 31.02
N ASN A 553 37.62 -12.52 29.73
CA ASN A 553 36.29 -12.39 29.13
C ASN A 553 35.50 -13.70 29.23
N GLU A 554 36.17 -14.85 29.13
CA GLU A 554 35.53 -16.16 29.25
C GLU A 554 35.11 -16.45 30.70
N ILE A 555 35.93 -16.05 31.67
CA ILE A 555 35.60 -16.11 33.10
C ILE A 555 34.37 -15.25 33.40
N GLN A 556 34.32 -14.01 32.90
CA GLN A 556 33.19 -13.11 33.15
C GLN A 556 31.87 -13.62 32.53
N VAL A 557 31.93 -14.23 31.34
CA VAL A 557 30.76 -14.86 30.72
C VAL A 557 30.23 -16.03 31.57
N VAL A 558 31.12 -16.86 32.12
CA VAL A 558 30.70 -17.96 32.99
C VAL A 558 30.17 -17.45 34.33
N ILE A 559 30.79 -16.43 34.93
CA ILE A 559 30.27 -15.77 36.15
C ILE A 559 28.87 -15.21 35.91
N ALA A 560 28.62 -14.56 34.78
CA ALA A 560 27.29 -14.05 34.42
C ALA A 560 26.26 -15.18 34.29
N ARG A 561 26.65 -16.34 33.75
CA ARG A 561 25.78 -17.53 33.69
C ARG A 561 25.49 -18.12 35.07
N ILE A 562 26.48 -18.17 35.95
CA ILE A 562 26.31 -18.64 37.33
C ILE A 562 25.33 -17.70 38.06
N LYS A 563 25.52 -16.38 37.96
CA LYS A 563 24.64 -15.38 38.58
C LYS A 563 23.21 -15.43 38.06
N ASN A 564 23.01 -15.73 36.78
CA ASN A 564 21.69 -15.87 36.18
C ASN A 564 21.00 -17.21 36.47
N ASN A 565 21.68 -18.15 37.14
CA ASN A 565 21.10 -19.40 37.63
C ASN A 565 21.02 -19.35 39.16
N LYS A 566 19.85 -19.02 39.69
CA LYS A 566 19.61 -18.79 41.13
C LYS A 566 20.09 -19.96 42.01
N VAL A 567 19.76 -21.20 41.65
CA VAL A 567 20.16 -22.40 42.43
C VAL A 567 21.67 -22.57 42.47
N TRP A 568 22.35 -22.32 41.35
CA TRP A 568 23.81 -22.41 41.29
C TRP A 568 24.47 -21.27 42.07
N PHE A 569 23.97 -20.05 41.91
CA PHE A 569 24.49 -18.89 42.63
C PHE A 569 24.33 -19.04 44.15
N ASP A 570 23.20 -19.54 44.62
CA ASP A 570 22.96 -19.75 46.06
C ASP A 570 23.92 -20.80 46.65
N ASN A 571 24.20 -21.88 45.92
CA ASN A 571 25.21 -22.87 46.30
C ASN A 571 26.63 -22.26 46.38
N ILE A 572 26.96 -21.33 45.48
CA ILE A 572 28.25 -20.62 45.48
C ILE A 572 28.38 -19.71 46.69
N VAL A 573 27.30 -19.01 47.06
CA VAL A 573 27.26 -18.15 48.25
C VAL A 573 27.46 -18.98 49.51
N GLN A 574 26.86 -20.18 49.58
CA GLN A 574 27.02 -21.08 50.71
C GLN A 574 28.45 -21.65 50.79
N GLN A 575 29.03 -22.11 49.68
CA GLN A 575 30.44 -22.54 49.62
C GLN A 575 31.41 -21.42 50.02
N ALA A 576 31.11 -20.17 49.64
CA ALA A 576 31.92 -19.00 50.01
C ALA A 576 31.95 -18.79 51.54
N LYS A 577 30.80 -18.97 52.20
CA LYS A 577 30.70 -18.91 53.67
C LYS A 577 31.44 -20.06 54.34
N GLU A 578 31.28 -21.29 53.85
CA GLU A 578 31.93 -22.48 54.41
C GLU A 578 33.47 -22.43 54.28
N GLN A 579 33.99 -21.83 53.21
CA GLN A 579 35.43 -21.68 52.98
C GLN A 579 36.00 -20.34 53.47
N ASN A 580 35.18 -19.52 54.13
CA ASN A 580 35.53 -18.20 54.65
C ASN A 580 36.25 -17.29 53.62
N ILE A 581 35.73 -17.23 52.39
CA ILE A 581 36.20 -16.33 51.33
C ILE A 581 35.06 -15.50 50.75
N SER A 582 35.38 -14.43 50.02
CA SER A 582 34.35 -13.58 49.41
C SER A 582 33.56 -14.35 48.34
N THR A 583 32.26 -14.04 48.20
CA THR A 583 31.42 -14.61 47.15
C THR A 583 31.98 -14.31 45.75
N ALA A 584 32.63 -13.14 45.56
CA ALA A 584 33.26 -12.78 44.29
C ALA A 584 34.44 -13.69 43.96
N ASP A 585 35.27 -14.04 44.95
CA ASP A 585 36.40 -14.95 44.77
C ASP A 585 35.93 -16.39 44.54
N MET A 586 34.86 -16.82 45.24
CA MET A 586 34.28 -18.14 45.05
C MET A 586 33.63 -18.30 43.66
N LEU A 587 32.96 -17.25 43.17
CA LEU A 587 32.44 -17.20 41.80
C LEU A 587 33.55 -17.34 40.77
N ARG A 588 34.66 -16.62 40.95
CA ARG A 588 35.82 -16.69 40.06
C ARG A 588 36.45 -18.08 40.07
N LYS A 589 36.62 -18.71 41.24
CA LYS A 589 37.12 -20.09 41.37
C LYS A 589 36.21 -21.11 40.66
N ASN A 590 34.90 -21.01 40.84
CA ASN A 590 33.95 -21.92 40.20
C ASN A 590 33.84 -21.70 38.68
N ALA A 591 33.94 -20.46 38.21
CA ALA A 591 34.01 -20.17 36.78
C ALA A 591 35.26 -20.78 36.14
N ILE A 592 36.42 -20.65 36.78
CA ILE A 592 37.67 -21.28 36.30
C ILE A 592 37.56 -22.82 36.32
N PHE A 593 36.97 -23.41 37.36
CA PHE A 593 36.73 -24.86 37.44
C PHE A 593 35.82 -25.36 36.31
N THR A 594 34.71 -24.65 36.06
CA THR A 594 33.77 -24.95 34.98
C THR A 594 34.43 -24.87 33.60
N ILE A 595 35.31 -23.90 33.39
CA ILE A 595 36.07 -23.76 32.14
C ILE A 595 37.09 -24.90 31.99
N LYS A 596 37.79 -25.29 33.07
CA LYS A 596 38.73 -26.43 33.06
C LYS A 596 38.04 -27.75 32.70
N ASN A 597 36.86 -28.02 33.26
CA ASN A 597 36.12 -29.27 33.03
C ASN A 597 35.32 -29.31 31.73
N ARG A 598 35.34 -28.23 30.93
CA ARG A 598 34.82 -28.23 29.55
C ARG A 598 35.86 -28.63 28.49
N LYS A 599 37.15 -28.65 28.86
CA LYS A 599 38.29 -28.96 27.96
C LYS A 599 38.88 -30.36 28.19
N LYS A 600 38.27 -31.16 29.07
CA LYS A 600 38.37 -32.62 29.10
C LYS A 600 37.04 -33.16 28.61
#